data_AF-A0A7X2XXP5-F1
#
_entry.id   AF-A0A7X2XXP5-F1
#
_cell.length_a   1.000
_cell.length_b   1.000
_cell.length_c   1.000
_cell.angle_alpha   90.00
_cell.angle_beta   90.00
_cell.angle_gamma   90.00
#
_symmetry.space_group_name_H-M   'P 1'
#
loop_
_entity.id
_entity.type
_entity.pdbx_description
1 polymer ?
#
loop_
_entity_poly.entity_id
_entity_poly.type
_entity_poly.pdbx_seq_one_letter_code
_entity_poly.pdbx_strand_id
1 'polypeptide(L)'
;MMKDRTRLMFASELEKMLATMPMDKVRVVELCRRCGATPPTFYYYFHDKYELVAWIFLRDFAAVFADRQPEYSAERIAASLKTTAQKRQFYQQAYSESGQNSIDSYVQHFNVSIASESVKQVLQQSGLSKQQMLAVRYHSYGMMGLFKEWLNNDSKISLEDLAEFQYQMTPEFLKKAFQEYRFSSRHLFGKGGQN
;
A
#
# COMPACT_ATOMS: atom_id res chain seq x y z
N MET A 1 -5.62 -19.45 -6.93
CA MET A 1 -6.16 -20.26 -5.82
C MET A 1 -5.11 -20.78 -4.84
N MET A 2 -3.96 -21.36 -5.24
CA MET A 2 -2.94 -21.83 -4.26
C MET A 2 -1.96 -20.72 -3.78
N LYS A 3 -1.58 -19.78 -4.66
CA LYS A 3 -0.61 -18.71 -4.36
C LYS A 3 -1.08 -17.73 -3.28
N ASP A 4 -2.36 -17.39 -3.27
CA ASP A 4 -2.90 -16.40 -2.32
C ASP A 4 -2.97 -16.98 -0.90
N ARG A 5 -3.18 -18.29 -0.76
CA ARG A 5 -3.20 -18.96 0.55
C ARG A 5 -1.83 -18.88 1.24
N THR A 6 -0.74 -19.11 0.50
CA THR A 6 0.63 -19.02 1.06
C THR A 6 1.01 -17.58 1.40
N ARG A 7 0.64 -16.61 0.56
CA ARG A 7 0.83 -15.18 0.88
C ARG A 7 0.07 -14.76 2.14
N LEU A 8 -1.19 -15.18 2.26
CA LEU A 8 -2.03 -14.92 3.43
C LEU A 8 -1.48 -15.57 4.70
N MET A 9 -0.92 -16.78 4.59
CA MET A 9 -0.24 -17.45 5.71
C MET A 9 0.94 -16.61 6.23
N PHE A 10 1.83 -16.17 5.33
CA PHE A 10 2.94 -15.30 5.73
C PHE A 10 2.46 -13.97 6.30
N ALA A 11 1.42 -13.36 5.70
CA ALA A 11 0.85 -12.11 6.20
C ALA A 11 0.28 -12.26 7.62
N SER A 12 -0.52 -13.30 7.85
CA SER A 12 -1.12 -13.56 9.16
C SER A 12 -0.03 -13.79 10.23
N GLU A 13 1.03 -14.51 9.89
CA GLU A 13 2.10 -14.75 10.86
C GLU A 13 2.96 -13.51 11.11
N LEU A 14 3.22 -12.69 10.08
CA LEU A 14 3.89 -11.41 10.26
C LEU A 14 3.08 -10.47 11.15
N GLU A 15 1.76 -10.40 10.96
CA GLU A 15 0.86 -9.61 11.82
C GLU A 15 0.97 -10.04 13.30
N LYS A 16 1.05 -11.34 13.59
CA LYS A 16 1.27 -11.86 14.95
C LYS A 16 2.66 -11.52 15.49
N MET A 17 3.71 -11.63 14.67
CA MET A 17 5.07 -11.28 15.09
C MET A 17 5.13 -9.80 15.48
N LEU A 18 4.60 -8.90 14.66
CA LEU A 18 4.61 -7.46 14.93
C LEU A 18 3.72 -7.03 16.10
N ALA A 19 2.83 -7.89 16.59
CA ALA A 19 2.15 -7.63 17.86
C ALA A 19 3.10 -7.71 19.08
N THR A 20 4.28 -8.33 18.93
CA THR A 20 5.20 -8.65 20.04
C THR A 20 6.62 -8.14 19.86
N MET A 21 7.00 -7.75 18.64
CA MET A 21 8.35 -7.25 18.36
C MET A 21 8.34 -6.20 17.25
N PRO A 22 9.30 -5.26 17.24
CA PRO A 22 9.46 -4.33 16.14
C PRO A 22 9.92 -5.04 14.87
N MET A 23 9.66 -4.39 13.73
CA MET A 23 9.94 -4.95 12.41
C MET A 23 11.41 -5.34 12.23
N ASP A 24 12.36 -4.64 12.86
CA ASP A 24 13.80 -4.84 12.66
C ASP A 24 14.25 -6.21 13.19
N LYS A 25 13.57 -6.70 14.24
CA LYS A 25 13.80 -8.01 14.83
C LYS A 25 13.16 -9.16 14.06
N VAL A 26 12.25 -8.89 13.13
CA VAL A 26 11.67 -9.92 12.28
C VAL A 26 12.74 -10.47 11.33
N ARG A 27 13.00 -11.77 11.46
CA ARG A 27 13.86 -12.55 10.55
C ARG A 27 13.00 -13.43 9.66
N VAL A 28 13.23 -13.38 8.34
CA VAL A 28 12.49 -14.20 7.35
C VAL A 28 12.57 -15.69 7.68
N VAL A 29 13.73 -16.18 8.14
CA VAL A 29 13.90 -17.59 8.54
C VAL A 29 12.95 -17.99 9.67
N GLU A 30 12.78 -17.13 10.67
CA GLU A 30 11.88 -17.39 11.79
C GLU A 30 10.41 -17.30 11.35
N LEU A 31 10.06 -16.31 10.53
CA LEU A 31 8.72 -16.21 9.92
C LEU A 31 8.37 -17.49 9.15
N CYS A 32 9.31 -17.99 8.34
CA CYS A 32 9.14 -19.26 7.60
C CYS A 32 8.95 -20.44 8.54
N ARG A 33 9.78 -20.56 9.59
CA ARG A 33 9.69 -21.64 10.57
C ARG A 33 8.32 -21.67 11.25
N ARG A 34 7.80 -20.51 11.68
CA ARG A 34 6.47 -20.39 12.32
C ARG A 34 5.32 -20.75 11.37
N CYS A 35 5.51 -20.52 10.07
CA CYS A 35 4.56 -20.90 9.04
C CYS A 35 4.68 -22.37 8.58
N GLY A 36 5.67 -23.14 9.05
CA GLY A 36 5.98 -24.47 8.50
C GLY A 36 6.49 -24.42 7.05
N ALA A 37 7.11 -23.32 6.66
CA ALA A 37 7.65 -23.07 5.31
C ALA A 37 9.18 -22.91 5.34
N THR A 38 9.79 -22.77 4.17
CA THR A 38 11.23 -22.55 4.01
C THR A 38 11.52 -21.15 3.46
N PRO A 39 12.71 -20.56 3.70
CA PRO A 39 13.08 -19.27 3.10
C PRO A 39 12.95 -19.23 1.57
N PRO A 40 13.35 -20.27 0.80
CA PRO A 40 13.07 -20.32 -0.64
C PRO A 40 11.57 -20.21 -0.98
N THR A 41 10.70 -20.80 -0.15
CA THR A 41 9.24 -20.67 -0.32
C THR A 41 8.80 -19.23 -0.12
N PHE A 42 9.34 -18.52 0.87
CA PHE A 42 9.06 -17.09 1.08
C PHE A 42 9.54 -16.25 -0.11
N TYR A 43 10.78 -16.45 -0.54
CA TYR A 43 11.40 -15.68 -1.63
C TYR A 43 10.76 -15.92 -3.00
N TYR A 44 10.00 -17.00 -3.17
CA TYR A 44 9.12 -17.19 -4.33
C TYR A 44 8.00 -16.14 -4.41
N TYR A 45 7.53 -15.65 -3.25
CA TYR A 45 6.41 -14.70 -3.15
C TYR A 45 6.84 -13.27 -2.88
N PHE A 46 7.90 -13.06 -2.09
CA PHE A 46 8.36 -11.75 -1.63
C PHE A 46 9.88 -11.67 -1.61
N HIS A 47 10.45 -10.62 -2.16
CA HIS A 47 11.87 -10.28 -2.12
C HIS A 47 12.39 -10.11 -0.69
N ASP A 48 11.61 -9.45 0.16
CA ASP A 48 11.94 -9.25 1.57
C ASP A 48 10.67 -9.10 2.42
N LYS A 49 10.88 -8.89 3.73
CA LYS A 49 9.78 -8.71 4.69
C LYS A 49 9.00 -7.40 4.49
N TYR A 50 9.59 -6.36 3.90
CA TYR A 50 8.90 -5.09 3.65
C TYR A 50 7.98 -5.18 2.43
N GLU A 51 8.37 -5.93 1.40
CA GLU A 51 7.46 -6.23 0.28
C GLU A 51 6.21 -6.98 0.76
N LEU A 52 6.36 -7.91 1.71
CA LEU A 52 5.21 -8.56 2.35
C LEU A 52 4.30 -7.53 3.06
N VAL A 53 4.85 -6.54 3.76
CA VAL A 53 4.01 -5.49 4.37
C VAL A 53 3.32 -4.62 3.32
N ALA A 54 4.04 -4.21 2.27
CA ALA A 54 3.45 -3.45 1.17
C ALA A 54 2.33 -4.24 0.47
N TRP A 55 2.48 -5.55 0.34
CA TRP A 55 1.41 -6.43 -0.16
C TRP A 55 0.19 -6.47 0.78
N ILE A 56 0.40 -6.45 2.10
CA ILE A 56 -0.70 -6.33 3.08
C ILE A 56 -1.40 -4.96 2.94
N PHE A 57 -0.64 -3.87 2.83
CA PHE A 57 -1.17 -2.53 2.56
C PHE A 57 -2.00 -2.47 1.28
N LEU A 58 -1.51 -3.08 0.20
CA LEU A 58 -2.23 -3.20 -1.05
C LEU A 58 -3.54 -4.00 -0.92
N ARG A 59 -3.54 -5.04 -0.09
CA ARG A 59 -4.75 -5.82 0.20
C ARG A 59 -5.81 -4.99 0.90
N ASP A 60 -5.41 -4.16 1.85
CA ASP A 60 -6.31 -3.26 2.57
C ASP A 60 -6.87 -2.18 1.65
N PHE A 61 -6.03 -1.62 0.76
CA PHE A 61 -6.49 -0.73 -0.31
C PHE A 61 -7.49 -1.43 -1.24
N ALA A 62 -7.16 -2.62 -1.73
CA ALA A 62 -8.02 -3.38 -2.65
C ALA A 62 -9.37 -3.74 -2.04
N ALA A 63 -9.43 -4.02 -0.74
CA ALA A 63 -10.68 -4.33 -0.04
C ALA A 63 -11.72 -3.19 -0.16
N VAL A 64 -11.26 -1.94 -0.30
CA VAL A 64 -12.11 -0.75 -0.47
C VAL A 64 -12.25 -0.36 -1.94
N PHE A 65 -11.16 -0.44 -2.70
CA PHE A 65 -11.08 0.10 -4.05
C PHE A 65 -11.44 -0.87 -5.17
N ALA A 66 -11.05 -2.13 -5.06
CA ALA A 66 -11.08 -3.09 -6.15
C ALA A 66 -12.48 -3.62 -6.44
N ASP A 67 -12.75 -3.84 -7.73
CA ASP A 67 -13.95 -4.53 -8.26
C ASP A 67 -15.28 -3.88 -7.82
N ARG A 68 -15.24 -2.59 -7.45
CA ARG A 68 -16.39 -1.75 -7.11
C ARG A 68 -16.53 -0.61 -8.11
N GLN A 69 -17.73 -0.03 -8.20
CA GLN A 69 -17.97 1.14 -9.05
C GLN A 69 -17.00 2.28 -8.70
N PRO A 70 -16.58 3.06 -9.70
CA PRO A 70 -15.63 4.12 -9.47
C PRO A 70 -16.33 5.28 -8.78
N GLU A 71 -15.83 5.64 -7.60
CA GLU A 71 -16.14 6.90 -6.95
C GLU A 71 -14.92 7.33 -6.14
N TYR A 72 -13.82 7.68 -6.81
CA TYR A 72 -12.70 8.28 -6.07
C TYR A 72 -13.18 9.57 -5.40
N SER A 73 -13.33 9.52 -4.08
CA SER A 73 -13.91 10.57 -3.23
C SER A 73 -13.24 10.58 -1.87
N ALA A 74 -13.45 11.65 -1.11
CA ALA A 74 -12.99 11.75 0.28
C ALA A 74 -13.55 10.61 1.15
N GLU A 75 -14.81 10.22 0.97
CA GLU A 75 -15.44 9.13 1.73
C GLU A 75 -14.77 7.78 1.48
N ARG A 76 -14.40 7.48 0.23
CA ARG A 76 -13.68 6.24 -0.08
C ARG A 76 -12.24 6.26 0.40
N ILE A 77 -11.57 7.41 0.33
CA ILE A 77 -10.25 7.57 0.95
C ILE A 77 -10.36 7.34 2.46
N ALA A 78 -11.34 7.94 3.13
CA ALA A 78 -11.59 7.73 4.55
C ALA A 78 -11.87 6.26 4.88
N ALA A 79 -12.67 5.56 4.06
CA ALA A 79 -12.91 4.12 4.22
C ALA A 79 -11.61 3.30 4.08
N SER A 80 -10.72 3.68 3.15
CA SER A 80 -9.40 3.04 3.00
C SER A 80 -8.51 3.31 4.21
N LEU A 81 -8.42 4.57 4.67
CA LEU A 81 -7.64 4.93 5.85
C LEU A 81 -8.15 4.18 7.09
N LYS A 82 -9.47 4.09 7.27
CA LYS A 82 -10.11 3.32 8.36
C LYS A 82 -9.80 1.83 8.28
N THR A 83 -9.82 1.25 7.07
CA THR A 83 -9.47 -0.16 6.86
C THR A 83 -8.02 -0.44 7.27
N THR A 84 -7.09 0.41 6.84
CA THR A 84 -5.68 0.33 7.24
C THR A 84 -5.52 0.55 8.75
N ALA A 85 -6.27 1.49 9.34
CA ALA A 85 -6.26 1.81 10.76
C ALA A 85 -6.73 0.66 11.67
N GLN A 86 -7.52 -0.30 11.17
CA GLN A 86 -7.86 -1.51 11.95
C GLN A 86 -6.62 -2.31 12.36
N LYS A 87 -5.53 -2.21 11.59
CA LYS A 87 -4.23 -2.81 11.89
C LYS A 87 -3.21 -1.79 12.38
N ARG A 88 -3.65 -0.79 13.14
CA ARG A 88 -2.80 0.34 13.59
C ARG A 88 -1.48 -0.10 14.22
N GLN A 89 -1.52 -0.99 15.21
CA GLN A 89 -0.30 -1.47 15.88
C GLN A 89 0.67 -2.14 14.90
N PHE A 90 0.16 -2.96 13.99
CA PHE A 90 0.96 -3.61 12.95
C PHE A 90 1.67 -2.59 12.07
N TYR A 91 0.93 -1.59 11.55
CA TYR A 91 1.53 -0.55 10.71
C TYR A 91 2.51 0.34 11.49
N GLN A 92 2.23 0.67 12.75
CA GLN A 92 3.17 1.41 13.60
C GLN A 92 4.52 0.69 13.69
N GLN A 93 4.49 -0.63 13.94
CA GLN A 93 5.71 -1.44 13.99
C GLN A 93 6.37 -1.61 12.62
N ALA A 94 5.58 -1.69 11.54
CA ALA A 94 6.14 -1.79 10.19
C ALA A 94 6.82 -0.49 9.72
N TYR A 95 6.32 0.67 10.16
CA TYR A 95 6.85 1.99 9.85
C TYR A 95 7.85 2.51 10.91
N SER A 96 8.18 1.72 11.94
CA SER A 96 9.13 2.14 12.98
C SER A 96 10.57 2.26 12.49
N GLU A 97 10.89 1.64 11.34
CA GLU A 97 12.21 1.67 10.73
C GLU A 97 12.29 2.73 9.62
N SER A 98 13.33 3.56 9.69
CA SER A 98 13.75 4.43 8.59
C SER A 98 15.07 3.91 8.03
N GLY A 99 15.07 3.50 6.75
CA GLY A 99 16.23 2.90 6.10
C GLY A 99 16.07 2.78 4.58
N GLN A 100 17.16 2.43 3.90
CA GLN A 100 17.21 2.31 2.44
C GLN A 100 16.22 1.26 1.90
N ASN A 101 16.03 0.17 2.66
CA ASN A 101 14.95 -0.80 2.46
C ASN A 101 13.92 -0.61 3.55
N SER A 102 12.88 0.16 3.24
CA SER A 102 11.74 0.42 4.12
C SER A 102 10.45 0.21 3.36
N ILE A 103 9.36 0.01 4.08
CA ILE A 103 8.02 -0.06 3.50
C ILE A 103 7.69 1.17 2.62
N ASP A 104 8.26 2.34 2.94
CA ASP A 104 8.04 3.59 2.20
C ASP A 104 8.40 3.45 0.71
N SER A 105 9.49 2.74 0.36
CA SER A 105 9.90 2.59 -1.04
C SER A 105 8.91 1.73 -1.83
N TYR A 106 8.43 0.63 -1.23
CA TYR A 106 7.45 -0.27 -1.84
C TYR A 106 6.08 0.39 -1.98
N VAL A 107 5.61 1.10 -0.96
CA VAL A 107 4.33 1.83 -1.01
C VAL A 107 4.41 2.97 -2.02
N GLN A 108 5.54 3.68 -2.10
CA GLN A 108 5.76 4.70 -3.12
C GLN A 108 5.74 4.11 -4.53
N HIS A 109 6.40 2.96 -4.74
CA HIS A 109 6.38 2.28 -6.03
C HIS A 109 4.96 1.87 -6.42
N PHE A 110 4.19 1.33 -5.47
CA PHE A 110 2.78 1.02 -5.68
C PHE A 110 1.96 2.26 -6.08
N ASN A 111 2.04 3.35 -5.30
CA ASN A 111 1.28 4.58 -5.55
C ASN A 111 1.60 5.21 -6.91
N VAL A 112 2.88 5.22 -7.30
CA VAL A 112 3.30 5.71 -8.62
C VAL A 112 2.82 4.79 -9.74
N SER A 113 2.88 3.47 -9.55
CA SER A 113 2.47 2.50 -10.56
C SER A 113 0.96 2.57 -10.83
N ILE A 114 0.14 2.65 -9.77
CA ILE A 114 -1.32 2.73 -9.93
C ILE A 114 -1.75 4.06 -10.57
N ALA A 115 -1.08 5.17 -10.22
CA ALA A 115 -1.30 6.47 -10.86
C ALA A 115 -0.88 6.47 -12.34
N SER A 116 0.24 5.81 -12.66
CA SER A 116 0.72 5.71 -14.04
C SER A 116 -0.24 4.90 -14.90
N GLU A 117 -0.72 3.77 -14.39
CA GLU A 117 -1.67 2.92 -15.10
C GLU A 117 -3.03 3.60 -15.25
N SER A 118 -3.53 4.28 -14.22
CA SER A 118 -4.81 5.00 -14.31
C SER A 118 -4.78 6.10 -15.36
N VAL A 119 -3.70 6.90 -15.39
CA VAL A 119 -3.52 7.95 -16.39
C VAL A 119 -3.38 7.36 -17.80
N LYS A 120 -2.62 6.27 -17.95
CA LYS A 120 -2.44 5.60 -19.24
C LYS A 120 -3.76 5.08 -19.79
N GLN A 121 -4.58 4.42 -18.97
CA GLN A 121 -5.84 3.82 -19.41
C GLN A 121 -6.95 4.85 -19.63
N VAL A 122 -7.12 5.80 -18.71
CA VAL A 122 -8.25 6.75 -18.74
C VAL A 122 -7.95 7.95 -19.63
N LEU A 123 -6.75 8.53 -19.51
CA LEU A 123 -6.38 9.74 -20.27
C LEU A 123 -5.75 9.41 -21.62
N GLN A 124 -5.64 8.12 -21.98
CA GLN A 124 -5.07 7.63 -23.25
C GLN A 124 -3.65 8.17 -23.52
N GLN A 125 -2.89 8.43 -22.45
CA GLN A 125 -1.50 8.87 -22.52
C GLN A 125 -0.57 7.65 -22.61
N SER A 126 0.61 7.80 -23.24
CA SER A 126 1.63 6.73 -23.24
C SER A 126 2.19 6.46 -21.83
N GLY A 127 2.05 7.43 -20.92
CA GLY A 127 2.42 7.36 -19.51
C GLY A 127 2.41 8.76 -18.88
N LEU A 128 2.89 8.87 -17.65
CA LEU A 128 3.04 10.16 -16.98
C LEU A 128 4.17 10.97 -17.65
N SER A 129 3.91 12.24 -17.95
CA SER A 129 4.98 13.21 -18.22
C SER A 129 5.89 13.38 -17.00
N LYS A 130 7.08 13.96 -17.20
CA LYS A 130 8.01 14.26 -16.10
C LYS A 130 7.34 15.07 -14.98
N GLN A 131 6.54 16.08 -15.34
CA GLN A 131 5.83 16.91 -14.37
C GLN A 131 4.73 16.15 -13.63
N GLN A 132 3.93 15.34 -14.33
CA GLN A 132 2.91 14.50 -13.69
C GLN A 132 3.53 13.48 -12.75
N MET A 133 4.65 12.85 -13.14
CA MET A 133 5.38 11.92 -12.29
C MET A 133 5.90 12.60 -11.01
N LEU A 134 6.45 13.80 -11.10
CA LEU A 134 6.84 14.58 -9.92
C LEU A 134 5.62 14.93 -9.04
N ALA A 135 4.50 15.33 -9.65
CA ALA A 135 3.26 15.64 -8.92
C ALA A 135 2.69 14.42 -8.18
N VAL A 136 2.65 13.25 -8.83
CA VAL A 136 2.24 11.98 -8.20
C VAL A 136 3.17 11.65 -7.03
N ARG A 137 4.49 11.76 -7.22
CA ARG A 137 5.45 11.44 -6.15
C ARG A 137 5.30 12.38 -4.96
N TYR A 138 5.19 13.68 -5.21
CA TYR A 138 4.99 14.70 -4.18
C TYR A 138 3.70 14.46 -3.40
N HIS A 139 2.60 14.23 -4.11
CA HIS A 139 1.31 13.89 -3.49
C HIS A 139 1.41 12.61 -2.64
N SER A 140 2.06 11.57 -3.15
CA SER A 140 2.26 10.31 -2.43
C SER A 140 3.11 10.47 -1.16
N TYR A 141 4.17 11.26 -1.22
CA TYR A 141 4.98 11.56 -0.03
C TYR A 141 4.18 12.35 1.01
N GLY A 142 3.43 13.37 0.58
CA GLY A 142 2.60 14.18 1.47
C GLY A 142 1.52 13.35 2.16
N MET A 143 0.76 12.55 1.40
CA MET A 143 -0.30 11.71 1.98
C MET A 143 0.26 10.67 2.96
N MET A 144 1.41 10.06 2.64
CA MET A 144 2.00 9.05 3.51
C MET A 144 2.72 9.63 4.72
N GLY A 145 3.30 10.83 4.61
CA GLY A 145 3.83 11.57 5.75
C GLY A 145 2.74 11.85 6.78
N LEU A 146 1.64 12.49 6.33
CA LEU A 146 0.51 12.81 7.21
C LEU A 146 -0.17 11.57 7.79
N PHE A 147 -0.29 10.49 7.00
CA PHE A 147 -0.82 9.23 7.52
C PHE A 147 0.09 8.62 8.60
N LYS A 148 1.41 8.72 8.48
CA LYS A 148 2.36 8.25 9.50
C LYS A 148 2.28 9.07 10.78
N GLU A 149 2.16 10.40 10.68
CA GLU A 149 1.91 11.26 11.86
C GLU A 149 0.62 10.86 12.57
N TRP A 150 -0.47 10.66 11.82
CA TRP A 150 -1.71 10.16 12.37
C TRP A 150 -1.51 8.79 13.04
N LEU A 151 -0.84 7.86 12.35
CA LEU A 151 -0.59 6.50 12.81
C LEU A 151 0.14 6.50 14.16
N ASN A 152 1.12 7.38 14.35
CA ASN A 152 1.94 7.49 15.56
C ASN A 152 1.30 8.32 16.69
N ASN A 153 0.11 8.90 16.48
CA ASN A 153 -0.52 9.87 17.39
C ASN A 153 0.23 11.21 17.50
N ASP A 154 1.04 11.56 16.51
CA ASP A 154 1.76 12.84 16.45
C ASP A 154 0.86 13.97 15.92
N SER A 155 -0.33 13.63 15.42
CA SER A 155 -1.34 14.56 14.93
C SER A 155 -2.72 14.30 15.55
N LYS A 156 -3.52 15.36 15.69
CA LYS A 156 -4.91 15.33 16.17
C LYS A 156 -5.95 15.31 15.05
N ILE A 157 -5.52 15.29 13.79
CA ILE A 157 -6.42 15.26 12.63
C ILE A 157 -7.28 13.98 12.66
N SER A 158 -8.56 14.08 12.33
CA SER A 158 -9.40 12.90 12.14
C SER A 158 -9.04 12.19 10.82
N LEU A 159 -9.43 10.92 10.66
CA LEU A 159 -9.21 10.22 9.39
C LEU A 159 -10.07 10.82 8.26
N GLU A 160 -11.22 11.38 8.62
CA GLU A 160 -12.14 12.09 7.74
C GLU A 160 -11.50 13.38 7.22
N ASP A 161 -10.97 14.23 8.10
CA ASP A 161 -10.30 15.47 7.72
C ASP A 161 -9.02 15.19 6.89
N LEU A 162 -8.28 14.15 7.27
CA LEU A 162 -7.10 13.72 6.50
C LEU A 162 -7.51 13.24 5.09
N ALA A 163 -8.60 12.48 4.98
CA ALA A 163 -9.11 12.02 3.69
C ALA A 163 -9.61 13.17 2.80
N GLU A 164 -10.33 14.11 3.39
CA GLU A 164 -10.80 15.33 2.70
C GLU A 164 -9.61 16.12 2.16
N PHE A 165 -8.60 16.35 3.00
CA PHE A 165 -7.38 17.04 2.59
C PHE A 165 -6.66 16.29 1.46
N GLN A 166 -6.51 14.96 1.56
CA GLN A 166 -5.89 14.14 0.50
C GLN A 166 -6.68 14.24 -0.81
N TYR A 167 -8.01 14.20 -0.76
CA TYR A 167 -8.85 14.35 -1.94
C TYR A 167 -8.69 15.73 -2.59
N GLN A 168 -8.73 16.81 -1.78
CA GLN A 168 -8.56 18.18 -2.25
C GLN A 168 -7.19 18.39 -2.90
N MET A 169 -6.13 17.86 -2.29
CA MET A 169 -4.74 18.00 -2.76
C MET A 169 -4.35 16.99 -3.85
N THR A 170 -5.25 16.07 -4.25
CA THR A 170 -5.00 15.17 -5.38
C THR A 170 -4.88 16.00 -6.67
N PRO A 171 -3.77 15.88 -7.44
CA PRO A 171 -3.61 16.58 -8.69
C PRO A 171 -4.78 16.34 -9.64
N GLU A 172 -5.26 17.39 -10.32
CA GLU A 172 -6.52 17.33 -11.08
C GLU A 172 -6.53 16.23 -12.16
N PHE A 173 -5.42 16.04 -12.88
CA PHE A 173 -5.30 14.96 -13.87
C PHE A 173 -5.41 13.57 -13.22
N LEU A 174 -4.89 13.42 -11.99
CA LEU A 174 -4.92 12.15 -11.26
C LEU A 174 -6.30 11.90 -10.68
N LYS A 175 -6.97 12.94 -10.18
CA LYS A 175 -8.36 12.89 -9.71
C LYS A 175 -9.29 12.40 -10.83
N LYS A 176 -9.20 13.01 -12.02
CA LYS A 176 -9.93 12.57 -13.23
C LYS A 176 -9.64 11.12 -13.59
N ALA A 177 -8.36 10.74 -13.61
CA ALA A 177 -7.96 9.37 -13.90
C ALA A 177 -8.58 8.39 -12.88
N PHE A 178 -8.49 8.64 -11.58
CA PHE A 178 -9.02 7.75 -10.54
C PHE A 178 -10.56 7.71 -10.48
N GLN A 179 -11.25 8.75 -10.91
CA GLN A 179 -12.72 8.77 -10.97
C GLN A 179 -13.30 7.86 -12.06
N GLU A 180 -12.52 7.51 -13.08
CA GLU A 180 -12.99 6.61 -14.15
C GLU A 180 -12.23 5.28 -14.16
N TYR A 181 -11.10 5.20 -13.45
CA TYR A 181 -10.27 4.01 -13.40
C TYR A 181 -10.94 2.89 -12.59
N ARG A 182 -11.10 1.74 -13.24
CA ARG A 182 -11.55 0.52 -12.58
C ARG A 182 -10.38 -0.20 -11.93
N PHE A 183 -10.19 0.04 -10.65
CA PHE A 183 -9.31 -0.78 -9.82
C PHE A 183 -9.80 -2.22 -9.87
N SER A 184 -8.97 -3.14 -10.36
CA SER A 184 -9.28 -4.58 -10.34
C SER A 184 -8.26 -5.31 -9.49
N SER A 185 -8.72 -6.31 -8.73
CA SER A 185 -7.82 -7.16 -7.95
C SER A 185 -6.78 -7.83 -8.85
N ARG A 186 -7.15 -8.13 -10.10
CA ARG A 186 -6.23 -8.68 -11.11
C ARG A 186 -5.10 -7.72 -11.47
N HIS A 187 -5.36 -6.42 -11.60
CA HIS A 187 -4.32 -5.43 -11.90
C HIS A 187 -3.47 -5.14 -10.68
N LEU A 188 -4.08 -5.04 -9.49
CA LEU A 188 -3.37 -4.74 -8.25
C LEU A 188 -2.43 -5.90 -7.86
N PHE A 189 -2.88 -7.15 -7.93
CA PHE A 189 -2.08 -8.32 -7.55
C PHE A 189 -1.47 -9.07 -8.74
N GLY A 190 -1.71 -8.57 -9.96
CA GLY A 190 -1.06 -9.05 -11.16
C GLY A 190 0.43 -8.76 -11.07
N LYS A 191 1.27 -9.76 -11.29
CA LYS A 191 2.71 -9.52 -11.45
C LYS A 191 2.91 -8.64 -12.69
N GLY A 192 2.96 -7.32 -12.51
CA GLY A 192 3.63 -6.41 -13.44
C GLY A 192 5.13 -6.67 -13.34
N GLY A 193 5.76 -6.96 -14.48
CA GLY A 193 7.11 -7.55 -14.66
C GLY A 193 8.19 -7.02 -13.72
N GLN A 194 9.09 -7.87 -13.23
CA GLN A 194 10.27 -8.36 -13.96
C GLN A 194 10.65 -9.78 -13.42
N ASN A 195 10.76 -10.81 -14.25
CA ASN A 195 12.05 -11.28 -14.81
C ASN A 195 13.14 -10.23 -14.97
#